data_AF-A0A2N0RW37-F1
#
_entry.id   AF-A0A2N0RW37-F1
#
_cell.length_a   1.000
_cell.length_b   1.000
_cell.length_c   1.000
_cell.angle_alpha   90.00
_cell.angle_beta   90.00
_cell.angle_gamma   90.00
#
_symmetry.space_group_name_H-M   'P 1'
#
loop_
_entity.id
_entity.type
_entity.pdbx_description
1 polymer ?
#
loop_
_entity_poly.entity_id
_entity_poly.type
_entity_poly.pdbx_seq_one_letter_code
_entity_poly.pdbx_strand_id
1 'polypeptide(L)' 'MYENMDETLKWRLKSGRYVEDVIYEFGCSCQFEDLSHSFIIDLEDRQIMSFLQPKKEKRLNLKTSNAIQNLKKM' A
#
# COMPACT_ATOMS: atom_id res chain seq x y z
N MET A 1 13.30 -11.88 -14.27
CA MET A 1 13.60 -10.45 -14.52
C MET A 1 13.31 -9.63 -13.28
N TYR A 2 12.09 -9.64 -12.73
CA TYR A 2 11.79 -8.98 -11.46
C TYR A 2 12.29 -9.73 -10.21
N GLU A 3 12.13 -11.06 -10.17
CA GLU A 3 12.49 -11.89 -8.99
C GLU A 3 13.98 -11.82 -8.59
N ASN A 4 14.85 -11.39 -9.50
CA ASN A 4 16.30 -11.23 -9.26
C ASN A 4 16.71 -9.76 -9.04
N MET A 5 15.75 -8.84 -8.91
CA MET A 5 16.03 -7.42 -8.71
C MET A 5 16.47 -7.17 -7.27
N ASP A 6 17.64 -6.55 -7.12
CA ASP A 6 18.18 -6.12 -5.82
C ASP A 6 17.24 -5.07 -5.17
N GLU A 7 16.86 -5.30 -3.91
CA GLU A 7 15.98 -4.40 -3.15
C GLU A 7 16.56 -2.99 -3.00
N THR A 8 17.89 -2.83 -3.07
CA THR A 8 18.54 -1.51 -3.00
C THR A 8 18.28 -0.65 -4.24
N LEU A 9 17.87 -1.28 -5.35
CA LEU A 9 17.52 -0.60 -6.60
C LEU A 9 16.02 -0.25 -6.68
N LYS A 10 15.21 -0.83 -5.79
CA LYS A 10 13.76 -0.61 -5.75
C LYS A 10 13.39 0.69 -5.07
N TRP A 11 12.32 1.34 -5.52
CA TRP A 11 11.82 2.54 -4.89
C TRP A 11 10.96 2.21 -3.67
N ARG A 12 11.39 2.65 -2.49
CA ARG A 12 10.68 2.41 -1.23
C ARG A 12 9.65 3.51 -0.93
N LEU A 13 8.38 3.12 -0.82
CA LEU A 13 7.29 3.98 -0.39
C LEU A 13 7.37 4.28 1.11
N LYS A 14 6.72 5.37 1.56
CA LYS A 14 6.61 5.70 2.99
C LYS A 14 5.93 4.62 3.83
N SER A 15 5.11 3.78 3.20
CA SER A 15 4.48 2.61 3.83
C SER A 15 5.45 1.47 4.12
N GLY A 16 6.67 1.51 3.59
CA GLY A 16 7.65 0.43 3.65
C GLY A 16 7.57 -0.57 2.50
N ARG A 17 6.53 -0.50 1.66
CA ARG A 17 6.43 -1.31 0.42
C ARG A 17 7.37 -0.78 -0.67
N TYR A 18 7.76 -1.63 -1.59
CA TYR A 18 8.46 -1.22 -2.81
C TYR A 18 7.48 -0.99 -3.97
N VAL A 19 7.77 0.01 -4.80
CA VAL A 19 6.96 0.39 -5.97
C VAL A 19 6.91 -0.75 -6.97
N GLU A 20 8.06 -1.36 -7.26
CA GLU A 20 8.22 -2.45 -8.23
C GLU A 20 7.41 -3.68 -7.81
N ASP A 21 7.36 -3.97 -6.50
CA ASP A 21 6.55 -5.07 -5.97
C ASP A 21 5.05 -4.80 -6.21
N VAL A 22 4.59 -3.57 -5.96
CA VAL A 22 3.20 -3.18 -6.17
C VAL A 22 2.82 -3.29 -7.65
N ILE A 23 3.69 -2.81 -8.53
CA ILE A 23 3.46 -2.81 -9.99
C ILE A 23 3.47 -4.24 -10.51
N TYR A 24 4.40 -5.08 -10.04
CA TYR A 24 4.48 -6.48 -10.44
C TYR A 24 3.21 -7.24 -10.03
N GLU A 25 2.77 -7.10 -8.78
CA GLU A 25 1.51 -7.67 -8.29
C GLU A 25 0.30 -7.22 -9.13
N PHE A 26 0.23 -5.92 -9.44
CA PHE A 26 -0.82 -5.35 -10.28
C PHE A 26 -0.80 -5.94 -11.70
N GLY A 27 0.35 -5.91 -12.36
CA GLY A 27 0.51 -6.45 -13.71
C GLY A 27 0.16 -7.94 -13.79
N CYS A 28 0.55 -8.75 -12.80
CA CYS A 28 0.15 -10.16 -12.72
C CYS A 28 -1.37 -10.37 -12.56
N SER A 29 -2.10 -9.37 -12.05
CA SER A 29 -3.56 -9.42 -11.89
C SER A 29 -4.33 -8.94 -13.13
N CYS A 30 -3.68 -8.26 -14.08
CA CYS A 30 -4.30 -7.77 -15.30
C CYS A 30 -4.64 -8.91 -16.26
N GLN A 31 -5.85 -8.87 -16.84
CA GLN A 31 -6.29 -9.85 -17.84
C GLN A 31 -5.73 -9.60 -19.24
N PHE A 32 -5.30 -8.36 -19.51
CA PHE A 32 -4.77 -7.88 -20.77
C PHE A 32 -3.45 -7.15 -20.53
N GLU A 33 -2.71 -6.87 -21.61
CA GLU A 33 -1.48 -6.10 -21.56
C GLU A 33 -1.71 -4.72 -20.94
N ASP A 34 -0.79 -4.33 -20.06
CA ASP A 34 -0.80 -3.07 -19.34
C ASP A 34 0.63 -2.50 -19.24
N LEU A 35 0.77 -1.18 -19.09
CA LEU A 35 2.07 -0.50 -18.95
C LEU A 35 2.89 -1.04 -17.77
N SER A 36 2.23 -1.54 -16.72
CA SER A 36 2.86 -2.20 -15.57
C SER A 36 3.70 -3.42 -15.94
N HIS A 37 3.37 -4.15 -17.02
CA HIS A 37 4.18 -5.28 -17.50
C HIS A 37 5.58 -4.87 -17.96
N SER A 38 5.73 -3.59 -18.35
CA SER A 38 7.00 -2.97 -18.71
C SER A 38 7.57 -2.09 -17.59
N PHE A 39 7.03 -2.17 -16.37
CA PHE A 39 7.38 -1.29 -15.25
C PHE A 39 7.22 0.21 -15.55
N ILE A 40 6.34 0.57 -16.49
CA ILE A 40 6.01 1.96 -16.80
C ILE A 40 4.88 2.40 -15.85
N ILE A 41 5.13 3.49 -15.12
CA ILE A 41 4.15 4.08 -14.20
C ILE A 41 3.48 5.26 -14.88
N ASP A 42 2.20 5.13 -15.17
CA ASP A 42 1.35 6.26 -15.52
C ASP A 42 0.83 6.93 -14.25
N LEU A 43 1.20 8.20 -14.05
CA LEU A 43 0.77 8.99 -12.88
C LEU A 43 -0.68 9.48 -13.01
N GLU A 44 -1.25 9.44 -14.21
CA GLU A 44 -2.65 9.78 -14.48
C GLU A 44 -3.58 8.57 -14.31
N ASP A 45 -3.03 7.35 -14.34
CA ASP A 45 -3.78 6.13 -14.05
C ASP A 45 -4.13 6.05 -12.56
N ARG A 46 -5.39 6.35 -12.26
CA ARG A 46 -5.94 6.33 -10.90
C ARG A 46 -5.90 4.94 -10.27
N GLN A 47 -5.91 3.86 -11.05
CA GLN A 47 -5.91 2.51 -10.52
C GLN A 47 -4.54 2.17 -9.92
N ILE A 48 -3.46 2.25 -10.69
CA ILE A 48 -2.10 2.01 -10.17
C ILE A 48 -1.74 3.00 -9.06
N MET A 49 -2.10 4.28 -9.24
CA MET A 49 -1.86 5.30 -8.21
C MET A 49 -2.60 5.01 -6.91
N SER A 50 -3.76 4.36 -6.94
CA SER A 50 -4.47 3.94 -5.73
C SER A 50 -3.71 2.85 -4.94
N PHE A 51 -2.95 1.99 -5.63
CA PHE A 51 -2.15 0.94 -4.99
C PHE A 51 -0.83 1.46 -4.39
N LEU A 52 -0.27 2.52 -4.98
CA LEU A 52 0.96 3.17 -4.52
C LEU A 52 0.73 4.17 -3.38
N GLN A 53 -0.51 4.66 -3.23
CA GLN A 53 -0.86 5.55 -2.13
C GLN A 53 -0.83 4.82 -0.78
N PRO A 54 -0.46 5.52 0.32
CA PRO A 54 -0.59 4.96 1.65
C PRO A 54 -2.06 4.57 1.90
N LYS A 55 -2.31 3.32 2.26
CA LYS A 55 -3.63 2.92 2.74
C LYS A 55 -3.95 3.80 3.95
N LYS A 56 -4.96 4.65 3.84
CA LYS A 56 -5.49 5.37 5.00
C LYS A 56 -6.01 4.32 5.97
N GLU A 57 -5.24 4.01 7.00
CA GLU A 57 -5.72 3.18 8.10
C GLU A 57 -6.98 3.87 8.64
N LYS A 58 -8.13 3.18 8.54
CA LYS A 58 -9.30 3.55 9.33
C LYS A 58 -8.85 3.37 10.78
N ARG A 59 -8.43 4.44 11.45
CA ARG A 59 -8.30 4.44 12.90
C ARG A 59 -9.64 3.98 13.46
N LEU A 60 -9.71 2.72 13.88
CA LEU A 60 -10.76 2.27 14.78
C LEU A 60 -10.58 3.12 16.04
N ASN A 61 -11.41 4.14 16.18
CA ASN A 61 -11.57 4.86 17.42
C ASN A 61 -12.17 3.86 18.40
N LEU A 62 -11.32 3.09 19.07
CA LEU A 62 -11.70 2.30 20.23
C LEU A 62 -12.17 3.33 21.26
N LYS A 63 -13.48 3.56 21.35
CA LYS A 63 -14.06 4.31 22.46
C LYS A 63 -13.65 3.55 23.71
N THR A 64 -12.67 4.10 24.41
CA THR A 64 -12.14 3.54 25.63
C THR A 64 -13.30 3.25 26.56
N SER A 65 -13.39 1.98 26.95
CA SER A 65 -14.38 1.39 27.83
C SER A 65 -14.80 2.32 28.98
N ASN A 66 -16.11 2.36 29.25
CA ASN A 66 -16.72 2.93 30.45
C ASN A 66 -16.22 2.33 31.78
N ALA A 67 -15.19 1.47 31.76
CA ALA A 67 -14.55 0.93 32.97
C ALA A 67 -13.76 1.98 33.78
N ILE A 68 -13.23 3.05 33.16
CA ILE A 68 -12.41 4.05 33.88
C ILE A 68 -13.28 5.05 34.67
N GLN A 69 -14.54 5.25 34.29
CA GLN A 69 -15.42 6.19 35.01
C GLN A 69 -15.81 5.70 36.41
N ASN A 70 -15.72 4.40 36.69
CA ASN A 70 -16.04 3.84 38.01
C ASN A 70 -14.85 3.80 38.98
N LEU A 71 -13.62 4.12 38.53
CA LEU A 71 -12.44 4.22 39.41
C LEU A 71 -12.17 5.64 39.92
N LYS A 72 -12.89 6.66 39.41
CA LYS A 72 -12.82 8.05 39.89
C LYS A 72 -13.91 8.41 40.93
N LYS A 73 -14.71 7.43 41.37
CA LYS A 73 -15.77 7.59 42.37
C LYS A 73 -15.52 6.81 43.67
N MET A 74 -14.31 6.30 43.87
CA MET A 74 -13.84 5.77 45.17
C MET A 74 -12.73 6.65 45.71
#